data_AF-A0A353F854-F1
#
_entry.id   AF-A0A353F854-F1
#
_cell.length_a   1.000
_cell.length_b   1.000
_cell.length_c   1.000
_cell.angle_alpha   90.00
_cell.angle_beta   90.00
_cell.angle_gamma   90.00
#
_symmetry.space_group_name_H-M   'P 1'
#
loop_
_entity.id
_entity.type
_entity.pdbx_description
1 polymer ?
#
loop_
_entity_poly.entity_id
_entity_poly.type
_entity_poly.pdbx_seq_one_letter_code
_entity_poly.pdbx_strand_id
1 'polypeptide(L)'
;MNVYIRLWNALLQLKMEIYTVVIQFGLGVVLFFIINWIGKHSYSIGYMSISVFAKVEEAPAFNFLIRVLTPTVYLIISASVLYALKLDKYVDQYYLVSLYYIIFRLSFNLLTGRGLLLNWYRQLLYWVSILVISYFAYTKLIISRENLLPDFTTLANELWIIILIFLFHVTNNVRFSSNGTIKRKEKYLITMVNRFKNKYGAIIDKKISNEHIKGLIYAILIIENFNRPRLARWIEYLRYFITGKPHTLGIMQYYTYTYISDSKSVKLGVQKINAAYKSSIADFKNGQKGKYFGEWALKNELASAYNTGSQYNEDVLEMWHEIMNKFYPNTNDVLLE
;
A
#
# COMPACT_ATOMS: atom_id res chain seq x y z
N MET A 1 -39.37 -28.39 29.55
CA MET A 1 -38.91 -29.04 28.30
C MET A 1 -38.89 -28.07 27.10
N ASN A 2 -39.97 -27.36 26.80
CA ASN A 2 -40.04 -26.40 25.68
C ASN A 2 -39.06 -25.21 25.74
N VAL A 3 -38.75 -24.70 26.94
CA VAL A 3 -37.82 -23.57 27.11
C VAL A 3 -36.37 -23.97 26.79
N TYR A 4 -35.94 -25.15 27.25
CA TYR A 4 -34.59 -25.68 26.99
C TYR A 4 -34.36 -25.97 25.50
N ILE A 5 -35.35 -26.51 24.80
CA ILE A 5 -35.27 -26.76 23.35
C ILE A 5 -35.19 -25.44 22.57
N ARG A 6 -35.99 -24.43 22.95
CA ARG A 6 -35.93 -23.08 22.35
C ARG A 6 -34.57 -22.40 22.58
N LEU A 7 -34.04 -22.47 23.80
CA LEU A 7 -32.72 -21.93 24.14
C LEU A 7 -31.62 -22.64 23.37
N TRP A 8 -31.68 -23.98 23.26
CA TRP A 8 -30.71 -24.77 22.50
C TRP A 8 -30.73 -24.42 21.01
N ASN A 9 -31.92 -24.28 20.41
CA ASN A 9 -32.05 -23.90 19.01
C ASN A 9 -31.57 -22.47 18.75
N ALA A 10 -31.87 -21.53 19.66
CA ALA A 10 -31.36 -20.15 19.57
C ALA A 10 -29.82 -20.10 19.65
N LEU A 11 -29.22 -20.89 20.55
CA LEU A 11 -27.76 -21.00 20.66
C LEU A 11 -27.11 -21.63 19.42
N LEU A 12 -27.76 -22.65 18.83
CA LEU A 12 -27.31 -23.25 17.57
C LEU A 12 -27.38 -22.25 16.42
N GLN A 13 -28.50 -21.51 16.29
CA GLN A 13 -28.66 -20.50 15.27
C GLN A 13 -27.61 -19.38 15.42
N LEU A 14 -27.39 -18.88 16.63
CA LEU A 14 -26.36 -17.90 16.92
C LEU A 14 -24.95 -18.40 16.55
N LYS A 15 -24.61 -19.64 16.91
CA LYS A 15 -23.34 -20.25 16.52
C LYS A 15 -23.18 -20.30 15.00
N MET A 16 -24.24 -20.67 14.29
CA MET A 16 -24.23 -20.76 12.83
C MET A 16 -24.05 -19.39 12.17
N GLU A 17 -24.72 -18.35 12.66
CA GLU A 17 -24.53 -16.97 12.20
C GLU A 17 -23.09 -16.49 12.42
N ILE A 18 -22.50 -16.80 13.57
CA ILE A 18 -21.09 -16.49 13.87
C ILE A 18 -20.17 -17.16 12.85
N TYR A 19 -20.35 -18.45 12.55
CA TYR A 19 -19.52 -19.14 11.55
C TYR A 19 -19.65 -18.52 10.16
N THR A 20 -20.86 -18.14 9.75
CA THR A 20 -21.09 -17.46 8.47
C THR A 20 -20.34 -16.14 8.40
N VAL A 21 -20.45 -15.30 9.44
CA VAL A 21 -19.73 -14.02 9.53
C VAL A 21 -18.22 -14.23 9.48
N VAL A 22 -17.68 -15.21 10.23
CA VAL A 22 -16.23 -15.50 10.25
C VAL A 22 -15.73 -15.93 8.88
N ILE A 23 -16.45 -16.82 8.20
CA ILE A 23 -16.08 -17.29 6.86
C ILE A 23 -16.15 -16.15 5.85
N GLN A 24 -17.24 -15.38 5.85
CA GLN A 24 -17.40 -14.25 4.94
C GLN A 24 -16.36 -13.16 5.18
N PHE A 25 -16.00 -12.88 6.44
CA PHE A 25 -14.92 -11.98 6.77
C PHE A 25 -13.57 -12.51 6.24
N GLY A 26 -13.28 -13.80 6.46
CA GLY A 26 -12.11 -14.47 5.91
C GLY A 26 -12.02 -14.36 4.38
N LEU A 27 -13.14 -14.55 3.69
CA LEU A 27 -13.25 -14.35 2.24
C LEU A 27 -13.00 -12.89 1.82
N GLY A 28 -13.45 -11.91 2.61
CA GLY A 28 -13.15 -10.50 2.38
C GLY A 28 -11.66 -10.17 2.54
N VAL A 29 -10.97 -10.83 3.47
CA VAL A 29 -9.51 -10.74 3.64
C VAL A 29 -8.78 -11.37 2.45
N VAL A 30 -9.21 -12.57 2.01
CA VAL A 30 -8.66 -13.21 0.81
C VAL A 30 -8.83 -12.32 -0.42
N LEU A 31 -10.02 -11.74 -0.59
CA LEU A 31 -10.30 -10.78 -1.67
C LEU A 31 -9.34 -9.58 -1.64
N PHE A 32 -9.03 -9.04 -0.47
CA PHE A 32 -8.04 -7.98 -0.34
C PHE A 32 -6.67 -8.39 -0.91
N PHE A 33 -6.17 -9.58 -0.57
CA PHE A 33 -4.88 -10.05 -1.08
C PHE A 33 -4.92 -10.32 -2.59
N ILE A 34 -5.99 -10.93 -3.10
CA ILE A 34 -6.17 -11.17 -4.54
C ILE A 34 -6.18 -9.85 -5.32
N ILE A 35 -6.95 -8.85 -4.89
CA ILE A 35 -7.01 -7.55 -5.59
C ILE A 35 -5.65 -6.85 -5.58
N ASN A 36 -4.91 -6.90 -4.47
CA ASN A 36 -3.57 -6.30 -4.43
C ASN A 36 -2.58 -7.08 -5.31
N TRP A 37 -2.71 -8.41 -5.39
CA TRP A 37 -1.89 -9.23 -6.27
C TRP A 37 -2.19 -8.93 -7.76
N ILE A 38 -3.46 -8.88 -8.16
CA ILE A 38 -3.87 -8.49 -9.52
C ILE A 38 -3.33 -7.09 -9.84
N GLY A 39 -3.55 -6.12 -8.96
CA GLY A 39 -3.07 -4.76 -9.16
C GLY A 39 -1.55 -4.66 -9.37
N LYS A 40 -0.75 -5.48 -8.67
CA LYS A 40 0.71 -5.54 -8.88
C LYS A 40 1.09 -6.05 -10.27
N HIS A 41 0.35 -7.00 -10.82
CA HIS A 41 0.62 -7.60 -12.13
C HIS A 41 -0.05 -6.86 -13.29
N SER A 42 -0.97 -5.93 -13.00
CA SER A 42 -1.66 -5.10 -14.00
C SER A 42 -1.07 -3.70 -14.18
N TYR A 43 0.13 -3.43 -13.65
CA TYR A 43 0.78 -2.12 -13.80
C TYR A 43 1.03 -1.76 -15.29
N SER A 44 1.35 -2.75 -16.12
CA SER A 44 1.54 -2.58 -17.58
C SER A 44 0.27 -2.17 -18.34
N ILE A 45 -0.91 -2.32 -17.72
CA ILE A 45 -2.22 -1.97 -18.30
C ILE A 45 -2.75 -0.67 -17.66
N GLY A 46 -1.92 0.06 -16.90
CA GLY A 46 -2.26 1.35 -16.31
C GLY A 46 -2.91 1.28 -14.92
N TYR A 47 -2.81 0.15 -14.21
CA TYR A 47 -3.25 0.07 -12.81
C TYR A 47 -2.34 0.91 -11.90
N MET A 48 -2.93 1.83 -11.14
CA MET A 48 -2.20 2.73 -10.26
C MET A 48 -2.30 2.30 -8.79
N SER A 49 -1.17 1.93 -8.18
CA SER A 49 -1.07 1.67 -6.74
C SER A 49 -0.84 2.96 -5.93
N ILE A 50 -1.06 2.89 -4.61
CA ILE A 50 -0.66 3.99 -3.72
C ILE A 50 0.87 4.10 -3.78
N SER A 51 1.36 5.27 -4.16
CA SER A 51 2.79 5.61 -4.19
C SER A 51 3.02 6.91 -3.41
N VAL A 52 4.23 7.06 -2.87
CA VAL A 52 4.69 8.31 -2.26
C VAL A 52 4.93 9.38 -3.33
N PHE A 53 5.26 8.98 -4.57
CA PHE A 53 5.59 9.88 -5.69
C PHE A 53 4.41 10.18 -6.60
N ALA A 54 4.28 11.44 -7.03
CA ALA A 54 3.17 11.99 -7.81
C ALA A 54 3.14 11.49 -9.26
N LYS A 55 2.65 10.26 -9.47
CA LYS A 55 2.34 9.75 -10.81
C LYS A 55 0.94 10.19 -11.26
N VAL A 56 0.82 10.65 -12.50
CA VAL A 56 -0.46 10.96 -13.15
C VAL A 56 -1.21 9.66 -13.41
N GLU A 57 -2.53 9.66 -13.20
CA GLU A 57 -3.36 8.49 -13.49
C GLU A 57 -3.70 8.48 -14.98
N GLU A 58 -3.10 7.56 -15.72
CA GLU A 58 -3.23 7.49 -17.18
C GLU A 58 -4.58 6.93 -17.64
N ALA A 59 -5.20 6.04 -16.84
CA ALA A 59 -6.47 5.39 -17.18
C ALA A 59 -7.47 5.39 -16.00
N PRO A 60 -8.17 6.51 -15.72
CA PRO A 60 -9.04 6.63 -14.55
C PRO A 60 -10.26 5.70 -14.57
N ALA A 61 -10.92 5.52 -15.72
CA ALA A 61 -12.12 4.69 -15.84
C ALA A 61 -11.76 3.20 -15.71
N PHE A 62 -10.65 2.78 -16.31
CA PHE A 62 -10.10 1.43 -16.12
C PHE A 62 -9.79 1.14 -14.66
N ASN A 63 -9.10 2.06 -13.97
CA ASN A 63 -8.82 1.93 -12.54
C ASN A 63 -10.10 1.83 -11.70
N PHE A 64 -11.16 2.58 -12.05
CA PHE A 64 -12.45 2.48 -11.39
C PHE A 64 -13.11 1.10 -11.63
N LEU A 65 -13.22 0.67 -12.89
CA LEU A 65 -13.86 -0.59 -13.24
C LEU A 65 -13.19 -1.79 -12.58
N ILE A 66 -11.87 -1.91 -12.66
CA ILE A 66 -11.15 -3.01 -12.00
C ILE A 66 -11.39 -2.99 -10.48
N ARG A 67 -11.32 -1.81 -9.84
CA ARG A 67 -11.52 -1.71 -8.38
C ARG A 67 -12.94 -2.04 -7.94
N VAL A 68 -13.93 -1.81 -8.80
CA VAL A 68 -15.35 -1.97 -8.49
C VAL A 68 -15.90 -3.34 -8.91
N LEU A 69 -15.53 -3.84 -10.09
CA LEU A 69 -16.03 -5.10 -10.64
C LEU A 69 -15.29 -6.34 -10.12
N THR A 70 -13.99 -6.25 -9.83
CA THR A 70 -13.23 -7.41 -9.33
C THR A 70 -13.82 -8.00 -8.04
N PRO A 71 -14.24 -7.20 -7.02
CA PRO A 71 -15.00 -7.72 -5.88
C PRO A 71 -16.24 -8.52 -6.29
N THR A 72 -17.05 -8.01 -7.22
CA THR A 72 -18.27 -8.66 -7.67
C THR A 72 -18.00 -9.97 -8.38
N VAL A 73 -17.02 -10.00 -9.29
CA VAL A 73 -16.59 -11.24 -9.97
C VAL A 73 -16.13 -12.28 -8.96
N TYR A 74 -15.37 -11.85 -7.94
CA TYR A 74 -14.94 -12.74 -6.87
C TYR A 74 -16.12 -13.29 -6.06
N LEU A 75 -17.15 -12.50 -5.74
CA LEU A 75 -18.34 -12.99 -5.06
C LEU A 75 -19.03 -14.09 -5.85
N ILE A 76 -19.21 -13.88 -7.16
CA ILE A 76 -19.85 -14.85 -8.05
C ILE A 76 -19.08 -16.18 -8.05
N ILE A 77 -17.76 -16.12 -8.25
CA ILE A 77 -16.91 -17.32 -8.31
C ILE A 77 -16.91 -18.04 -6.95
N SER A 78 -16.68 -17.31 -5.85
CA SER A 78 -16.59 -17.91 -4.52
C SER A 78 -17.93 -18.48 -4.03
N ALA A 79 -19.05 -17.82 -4.33
CA ALA A 79 -20.38 -18.37 -4.06
C ALA A 79 -20.64 -19.65 -4.86
N SER A 80 -20.25 -19.67 -6.14
CA SER A 80 -20.39 -20.86 -7.00
C SER A 80 -19.61 -22.05 -6.43
N VAL A 81 -18.40 -21.82 -5.91
CA VAL A 81 -17.61 -22.84 -5.21
C VAL A 81 -18.30 -23.31 -3.93
N LEU A 82 -18.84 -22.40 -3.11
CA LEU A 82 -19.57 -22.78 -1.89
C LEU A 82 -20.81 -23.64 -2.21
N TYR A 83 -21.57 -23.30 -3.23
CA TYR A 83 -22.70 -24.12 -3.69
C TYR A 83 -22.24 -25.50 -4.19
N ALA A 84 -21.15 -25.56 -4.98
CA ALA A 84 -20.60 -26.83 -5.47
C ALA A 84 -20.17 -27.76 -4.31
N LEU A 85 -19.69 -27.18 -3.20
CA LEU A 85 -19.31 -27.90 -1.99
C LEU A 85 -20.48 -28.17 -1.03
N LYS A 86 -21.73 -27.83 -1.41
CA LYS A 86 -22.94 -27.94 -0.58
C LYS A 86 -22.85 -27.14 0.73
N LEU A 87 -22.18 -25.99 0.67
CA LEU A 87 -21.96 -25.06 1.78
C LEU A 87 -22.88 -23.82 1.69
N ASP A 88 -24.06 -24.00 1.14
CA ASP A 88 -25.06 -22.97 0.80
C ASP A 88 -25.38 -22.01 1.95
N LYS A 89 -25.36 -22.52 3.18
CA LYS A 89 -25.61 -21.75 4.41
C LYS A 89 -24.65 -20.56 4.60
N TYR A 90 -23.45 -20.60 4.03
CA TYR A 90 -22.48 -19.51 4.11
C TYR A 90 -22.67 -18.44 3.03
N VAL A 91 -23.59 -18.68 2.09
CA VAL A 91 -23.96 -17.75 1.02
C VAL A 91 -25.11 -16.83 1.43
N ASP A 92 -25.67 -16.97 2.64
CA ASP A 92 -26.67 -16.02 3.13
C ASP A 92 -26.06 -14.61 3.23
N GLN A 93 -26.76 -13.61 2.67
CA GLN A 93 -26.34 -12.20 2.63
C GLN A 93 -24.91 -12.01 2.10
N TYR A 94 -24.50 -12.82 1.11
CA TYR A 94 -23.10 -12.90 0.66
C TYR A 94 -22.48 -11.58 0.18
N TYR A 95 -23.29 -10.58 -0.16
CA TYR A 95 -22.80 -9.23 -0.46
C TYR A 95 -22.01 -8.59 0.71
N LEU A 96 -22.19 -9.06 1.95
CA LEU A 96 -21.44 -8.62 3.13
C LEU A 96 -19.94 -8.93 3.04
N VAL A 97 -19.53 -9.94 2.26
CA VAL A 97 -18.10 -10.20 1.96
C VAL A 97 -17.42 -8.95 1.39
N SER A 98 -18.10 -8.20 0.52
CA SER A 98 -17.61 -6.93 -0.02
C SER A 98 -17.49 -5.84 1.05
N LEU A 99 -18.42 -5.79 2.00
CA LEU A 99 -18.35 -4.88 3.15
C LEU A 99 -17.14 -5.21 4.04
N TYR A 100 -16.93 -6.48 4.35
CA TYR A 100 -15.77 -6.92 5.14
C TYR A 100 -14.45 -6.62 4.43
N TYR A 101 -14.38 -6.83 3.12
CA TYR A 101 -13.23 -6.41 2.32
C TYR A 101 -12.97 -4.89 2.42
N ILE A 102 -14.01 -4.05 2.32
CA ILE A 102 -13.88 -2.58 2.44
C ILE A 102 -13.35 -2.20 3.82
N ILE A 103 -13.95 -2.75 4.89
CA ILE A 103 -13.54 -2.50 6.28
C ILE A 103 -12.08 -2.91 6.46
N PHE A 104 -11.72 -4.12 6.05
CA PHE A 104 -10.35 -4.62 6.17
C PHE A 104 -9.35 -3.73 5.40
N ARG A 105 -9.68 -3.33 4.17
CA ARG A 105 -8.84 -2.45 3.35
C ARG A 105 -8.66 -1.07 4.00
N LEU A 106 -9.73 -0.51 4.55
CA LEU A 106 -9.69 0.77 5.26
C LEU A 106 -8.78 0.66 6.50
N SER A 107 -9.02 -0.35 7.35
CA SER A 107 -8.20 -0.61 8.53
C SER A 107 -6.74 -0.81 8.17
N PHE A 108 -6.43 -1.59 7.14
CA PHE A 108 -5.06 -1.80 6.67
C PHE A 108 -4.38 -0.48 6.27
N ASN A 109 -5.05 0.38 5.49
CA ASN A 109 -4.47 1.66 5.07
C ASN A 109 -4.26 2.65 6.23
N LEU A 110 -5.17 2.65 7.21
CA LEU A 110 -5.04 3.49 8.40
C LEU A 110 -3.90 3.01 9.30
N LEU A 111 -3.85 1.71 9.60
CA LEU A 111 -2.82 1.11 10.47
C LEU A 111 -1.42 1.17 9.86
N THR A 112 -1.30 1.18 8.53
CA THR A 112 -0.03 1.36 7.81
C THR A 112 0.37 2.83 7.62
N GLY A 113 -0.45 3.78 8.09
CA GLY A 113 -0.16 5.22 8.00
C GLY A 113 -0.33 5.81 6.60
N ARG A 114 -1.02 5.11 5.70
CA ARG A 114 -1.24 5.52 4.30
C ARG A 114 -2.49 6.39 4.12
N GLY A 115 -3.28 6.61 5.18
CA GLY A 115 -4.52 7.39 5.14
C GLY A 115 -4.37 8.82 4.59
N LEU A 116 -3.22 9.46 4.78
CA LEU A 116 -2.94 10.82 4.25
C LEU A 116 -2.78 10.85 2.73
N LEU A 117 -2.41 9.72 2.11
CA LEU A 117 -2.23 9.61 0.66
C LEU A 117 -3.54 9.31 -0.07
N LEU A 118 -4.56 8.83 0.65
CA LEU A 118 -5.84 8.43 0.07
C LEU A 118 -6.65 9.63 -0.40
N ASN A 119 -7.21 9.53 -1.60
CA ASN A 119 -8.30 10.39 -2.02
C ASN A 119 -9.60 9.86 -1.41
N TRP A 120 -10.02 10.39 -0.26
CA TRP A 120 -11.18 9.92 0.49
C TRP A 120 -12.50 10.00 -0.29
N TYR A 121 -12.70 11.05 -1.09
CA TYR A 121 -13.88 11.17 -1.95
C TYR A 121 -13.94 10.01 -2.95
N ARG A 122 -12.81 9.71 -3.59
CA ARG A 122 -12.71 8.60 -4.54
C ARG A 122 -12.83 7.24 -3.85
N GLN A 123 -12.29 7.07 -2.65
CA GLN A 123 -12.47 5.84 -1.87
C GLN A 123 -13.94 5.61 -1.53
N LEU A 124 -14.65 6.65 -1.08
CA LEU A 124 -16.08 6.58 -0.79
C LEU A 124 -16.87 6.17 -2.03
N LEU A 125 -16.57 6.79 -3.18
CA LEU A 125 -17.18 6.46 -4.47
C LEU A 125 -16.96 4.97 -4.82
N TYR A 126 -15.72 4.45 -4.70
CA TYR A 126 -15.47 3.03 -4.89
C TYR A 126 -16.27 2.15 -3.92
N TRP A 127 -16.32 2.49 -2.63
CA TRP A 127 -17.02 1.68 -1.63
C TRP A 127 -18.51 1.62 -1.88
N VAL A 128 -19.14 2.75 -2.18
CA VAL A 128 -20.57 2.81 -2.52
C VAL A 128 -20.84 1.97 -3.78
N SER A 129 -20.05 2.16 -4.84
CA SER A 129 -20.24 1.38 -6.08
C SER A 129 -20.06 -0.12 -5.87
N ILE A 130 -19.05 -0.54 -5.10
CA ILE A 130 -18.82 -1.94 -4.75
C ILE A 130 -20.02 -2.51 -4.01
N LEU A 131 -20.55 -1.82 -3.00
CA LEU A 131 -21.68 -2.30 -2.20
C LEU A 131 -22.93 -2.43 -3.06
N VAL A 132 -23.24 -1.42 -3.87
CA VAL A 132 -24.42 -1.43 -4.76
C VAL A 132 -24.33 -2.59 -5.75
N ILE A 133 -23.21 -2.72 -6.47
CA ILE A 133 -23.06 -3.79 -7.49
C ILE A 133 -23.01 -5.17 -6.83
N SER A 134 -22.37 -5.31 -5.66
CA SER A 134 -22.36 -6.58 -4.91
C SER A 134 -23.76 -6.98 -4.45
N TYR A 135 -24.57 -6.03 -4.01
CA TYR A 135 -25.96 -6.28 -3.62
C TYR A 135 -26.82 -6.71 -4.82
N PHE A 136 -26.68 -6.04 -5.97
CA PHE A 136 -27.36 -6.45 -7.19
C PHE A 136 -26.92 -7.85 -7.66
N ALA A 137 -25.62 -8.13 -7.69
CA ALA A 137 -25.11 -9.45 -8.05
C ALA A 137 -25.61 -10.53 -7.07
N TYR A 138 -25.69 -10.22 -5.77
CA TYR A 138 -26.25 -11.13 -4.79
C TYR A 138 -27.72 -11.47 -5.08
N THR A 139 -28.56 -10.45 -5.22
CA THR A 139 -30.01 -10.61 -5.38
C THR A 139 -30.43 -11.17 -6.74
N LYS A 140 -29.68 -10.87 -7.81
CA LYS A 140 -30.04 -11.25 -9.19
C LYS A 140 -29.31 -12.46 -9.73
N LEU A 141 -28.12 -12.78 -9.22
CA LEU A 141 -27.29 -13.88 -9.76
C LEU A 141 -27.02 -14.95 -8.70
N ILE A 142 -26.52 -14.54 -7.53
CA ILE A 142 -25.99 -15.50 -6.55
C ILE A 142 -27.11 -16.28 -5.86
N ILE A 143 -28.16 -15.60 -5.40
CA ILE A 143 -29.26 -16.27 -4.67
C ILE A 143 -30.21 -17.01 -5.62
N SER A 144 -30.46 -16.45 -6.81
CA SER A 144 -31.32 -17.03 -7.84
C SER A 144 -30.66 -18.22 -8.56
N ARG A 145 -29.34 -18.39 -8.40
CA ARG A 145 -28.53 -19.41 -9.10
C ARG A 145 -28.67 -19.35 -10.61
N GLU A 146 -28.97 -18.16 -11.14
CA GLU A 146 -29.17 -17.96 -12.57
C GLU A 146 -27.83 -18.01 -13.33
N ASN A 147 -27.90 -18.40 -14.60
CA ASN A 147 -26.74 -18.44 -15.48
C ASN A 147 -26.20 -17.04 -15.76
N LEU A 148 -24.87 -16.92 -15.77
CA LEU A 148 -24.12 -15.66 -15.77
C LEU A 148 -24.10 -14.91 -17.10
N LEU A 149 -24.51 -15.55 -18.19
CA LEU A 149 -24.38 -14.99 -19.53
C LEU A 149 -25.62 -14.17 -19.87
N PRO A 150 -25.45 -12.91 -20.35
CA PRO A 150 -26.56 -12.18 -20.91
C PRO A 150 -27.13 -12.96 -22.10
N ASP A 151 -28.45 -13.03 -22.17
CA ASP A 151 -29.12 -13.56 -23.35
C ASP A 151 -28.89 -12.58 -24.51
N PHE A 152 -28.04 -12.98 -25.47
CA PHE A 152 -27.66 -12.17 -26.62
C PHE A 152 -28.74 -12.13 -27.72
N THR A 153 -29.95 -12.57 -27.40
CA THR A 153 -31.07 -12.62 -28.36
C THR A 153 -31.65 -11.25 -28.70
N THR A 154 -31.36 -10.19 -27.93
CA THR A 154 -31.97 -8.87 -28.14
C THR A 154 -30.97 -7.80 -28.60
N LEU A 155 -31.30 -7.13 -29.71
CA LEU A 155 -30.59 -5.95 -30.25
C LEU A 155 -30.40 -4.82 -29.20
N ALA A 156 -31.33 -4.72 -28.24
CA ALA A 156 -31.23 -3.77 -27.13
C ALA A 156 -30.01 -4.07 -26.22
N ASN A 157 -29.69 -5.34 -25.96
CA ASN A 157 -28.53 -5.73 -25.14
C ASN A 157 -27.21 -5.37 -25.84
N GLU A 158 -27.13 -5.49 -27.16
CA GLU A 158 -25.95 -5.12 -27.95
C GLU A 158 -25.71 -3.59 -27.94
N LEU A 159 -26.77 -2.79 -28.06
CA LEU A 159 -26.67 -1.33 -27.99
C LEU A 159 -26.12 -0.86 -26.63
N TRP A 160 -26.51 -1.51 -25.53
CA TRP A 160 -25.94 -1.23 -24.20
C TRP A 160 -24.45 -1.54 -24.11
N ILE A 161 -23.97 -2.59 -24.76
CA ILE A 161 -22.52 -2.91 -24.83
C ILE A 161 -21.78 -1.78 -25.55
N ILE A 162 -22.31 -1.29 -26.68
CA ILE A 162 -21.72 -0.19 -27.44
C ILE A 162 -21.68 1.09 -26.60
N ILE A 163 -22.78 1.41 -25.91
CA ILE A 163 -22.86 2.56 -24.99
C ILE A 163 -21.80 2.44 -23.88
N LEU A 164 -21.65 1.25 -23.28
CA LEU A 164 -20.64 1.00 -22.24
C LEU A 164 -19.21 1.18 -22.75
N ILE A 165 -18.91 0.66 -23.95
CA ILE A 165 -17.59 0.83 -24.59
C ILE A 165 -17.33 2.32 -24.88
N PHE A 166 -18.32 3.04 -25.42
CA PHE A 166 -18.22 4.47 -25.67
C PHE A 166 -17.96 5.26 -24.38
N LEU A 167 -18.74 5.02 -23.33
CA LEU A 167 -18.57 5.68 -22.02
C LEU A 167 -17.21 5.34 -21.38
N PHE A 168 -16.76 4.09 -21.50
CA PHE A 168 -15.41 3.69 -21.07
C PHE A 168 -14.34 4.49 -21.80
N HIS A 169 -14.44 4.64 -23.12
CA HIS A 169 -13.48 5.39 -23.92
C HIS A 169 -13.49 6.89 -23.59
N VAL A 170 -14.67 7.52 -23.51
CA VAL A 170 -14.81 8.93 -23.14
C VAL A 170 -14.23 9.20 -21.75
N THR A 171 -14.59 8.38 -20.76
CA THR A 171 -14.15 8.60 -19.37
C THR A 171 -12.65 8.41 -19.18
N ASN A 172 -12.02 7.47 -19.92
CA ASN A 172 -10.56 7.30 -19.86
C ASN A 172 -9.79 8.47 -20.48
N ASN A 173 -10.38 9.17 -21.46
CA ASN A 173 -9.76 10.35 -22.06
C ASN A 173 -9.89 11.62 -21.18
N VAL A 174 -10.69 11.57 -20.10
CA VAL A 174 -10.79 12.67 -19.13
C VAL A 174 -9.54 12.70 -18.24
N ARG A 175 -8.68 13.69 -18.47
CA ARG A 175 -7.52 13.95 -17.61
C ARG A 175 -7.93 14.80 -16.41
N PHE A 176 -7.91 14.21 -15.22
CA PHE A 176 -8.12 14.95 -13.97
C PHE A 176 -6.83 15.67 -13.53
N SER A 177 -6.96 16.86 -12.95
CA SER A 177 -5.81 17.60 -12.44
C SER A 177 -5.12 16.84 -11.28
N SER A 178 -3.79 16.82 -11.30
CA SER A 178 -2.97 16.12 -10.29
C SER A 178 -2.81 16.93 -8.99
N ASN A 179 -3.30 18.18 -8.94
CA ASN A 179 -3.14 19.11 -7.81
C ASN A 179 -3.54 18.52 -6.46
N GLY A 180 -4.68 17.82 -6.39
CA GLY A 180 -5.13 17.19 -5.15
C GLY A 180 -4.18 16.06 -4.69
N THR A 181 -3.61 15.33 -5.64
CA THR A 181 -2.63 14.26 -5.36
C THR A 181 -1.30 14.83 -4.86
N ILE A 182 -0.82 15.92 -5.47
CA ILE A 182 0.38 16.65 -5.03
C ILE A 182 0.21 17.14 -3.60
N LYS A 183 -0.89 17.86 -3.29
CA LYS A 183 -1.18 18.36 -1.94
C LYS A 183 -1.20 17.27 -0.87
N ARG A 184 -1.78 16.10 -1.17
CA ARG A 184 -1.81 14.96 -0.22
C ARG A 184 -0.41 14.38 0.02
N LYS A 185 0.42 14.29 -1.02
CA LYS A 185 1.80 13.81 -0.93
C LYS A 185 2.68 14.77 -0.15
N GLU A 186 2.57 16.06 -0.41
CA GLU A 186 3.25 17.08 0.39
C GLU A 186 2.84 17.01 1.86
N LYS A 187 1.54 16.89 2.15
CA LYS A 187 1.06 16.75 3.53
C LYS A 187 1.63 15.49 4.20
N TYR A 188 1.69 14.37 3.48
CA TYR A 188 2.31 13.14 3.97
C TYR A 188 3.80 13.36 4.26
N LEU A 189 4.55 13.92 3.32
CA LEU A 189 5.98 14.23 3.46
C LEU A 189 6.24 15.08 4.71
N ILE A 190 5.53 16.20 4.85
CA ILE A 190 5.69 17.11 6.00
C ILE A 190 5.41 16.38 7.32
N THR A 191 4.32 15.62 7.36
CA THR A 191 3.96 14.86 8.56
C THR A 191 5.05 13.85 8.92
N MET A 192 5.63 13.18 7.93
CA MET A 192 6.65 12.16 8.15
C MET A 192 7.99 12.75 8.56
N VAL A 193 8.47 13.80 7.89
CA VAL A 193 9.71 14.51 8.25
C VAL A 193 9.61 15.05 9.68
N ASN A 194 8.53 15.77 10.02
CA ASN A 194 8.35 16.32 11.36
C ASN A 194 8.31 15.22 12.42
N ARG A 195 7.59 14.12 12.15
CA ARG A 195 7.54 12.97 13.05
C ARG A 195 8.92 12.37 13.29
N PHE A 196 9.75 12.23 12.25
CA PHE A 196 11.08 11.64 12.38
C PHE A 196 12.12 12.61 12.94
N LYS A 197 12.05 13.90 12.63
CA LYS A 197 12.83 14.94 13.33
C LYS A 197 12.55 14.90 14.82
N ASN A 198 11.28 14.89 15.23
CA ASN A 198 10.91 14.83 16.64
C ASN A 198 11.36 13.55 17.34
N LYS A 199 11.26 12.40 16.67
CA LYS A 199 11.56 11.09 17.29
C LYS A 199 13.05 10.73 17.26
N TYR A 200 13.77 11.11 16.20
CA TYR A 200 15.12 10.63 15.92
C TYR A 200 16.13 11.74 15.62
N GLY A 201 15.71 13.01 15.57
CA GLY A 201 16.59 14.15 15.27
C GLY A 201 17.84 14.17 16.15
N ALA A 202 17.68 14.05 17.46
CA ALA A 202 18.80 13.99 18.39
C ALA A 202 19.82 12.85 18.10
N ILE A 203 19.38 11.72 17.56
CA ILE A 203 20.28 10.61 17.17
C ILE A 203 21.06 10.97 15.91
N ILE A 204 20.39 11.64 14.95
CA ILE A 204 20.94 12.04 13.65
C ILE A 204 21.92 13.21 13.84
N ASP A 205 21.48 14.27 14.51
CA ASP A 205 22.23 15.50 14.75
C ASP A 205 23.50 15.27 15.56
N LYS A 206 23.52 14.24 16.43
CA LYS A 206 24.72 13.86 17.19
C LYS A 206 25.88 13.39 16.29
N LYS A 207 25.61 12.88 15.09
CA LYS A 207 26.62 12.28 14.20
C LYS A 207 26.81 13.02 12.89
N ILE A 208 25.80 13.76 12.46
CA ILE A 208 25.75 14.43 11.17
C ILE A 208 25.46 15.91 11.40
N SER A 209 26.38 16.76 10.96
CA SER A 209 26.15 18.21 10.88
C SER A 209 25.53 18.58 9.52
N ASN A 210 26.09 18.03 8.43
CA ASN A 210 25.74 18.38 7.06
C ASN A 210 24.24 18.11 6.73
N GLU A 211 23.52 19.15 6.32
CA GLU A 211 22.09 19.14 6.04
C GLU A 211 21.71 18.25 4.86
N HIS A 212 22.55 18.16 3.81
CA HIS A 212 22.32 17.24 2.70
C HIS A 212 22.35 15.77 3.15
N ILE A 213 23.26 15.42 4.06
CA ILE A 213 23.34 14.06 4.63
C ILE A 213 22.16 13.80 5.58
N LYS A 214 21.73 14.80 6.37
CA LYS A 214 20.50 14.69 7.17
C LYS A 214 19.28 14.45 6.28
N GLY A 215 19.14 15.22 5.20
CA GLY A 215 18.10 15.04 4.19
C GLY A 215 18.07 13.60 3.66
N LEU A 216 19.24 13.03 3.37
CA LEU A 216 19.36 11.66 2.83
C LEU A 216 18.93 10.61 3.85
N ILE A 217 19.32 10.78 5.11
CA ILE A 217 18.89 9.88 6.20
C ILE A 217 17.37 9.95 6.41
N TYR A 218 16.77 11.15 6.37
CA TYR A 218 15.32 11.29 6.45
C TYR A 218 14.61 10.69 5.23
N ALA A 219 15.19 10.81 4.02
CA ALA A 219 14.65 10.17 2.83
C ALA A 219 14.63 8.64 2.98
N ILE A 220 15.75 8.04 3.38
CA ILE A 220 15.85 6.60 3.67
C ILE A 220 14.82 6.18 4.73
N LEU A 221 14.69 6.92 5.84
CA LEU A 221 13.71 6.64 6.89
C LEU A 221 12.27 6.62 6.37
N ILE A 222 11.92 7.54 5.49
CA ILE A 222 10.57 7.64 4.90
C ILE A 222 10.32 6.48 3.95
N ILE A 223 11.27 6.17 3.06
CA ILE A 223 11.15 5.07 2.10
C ILE A 223 11.07 3.72 2.81
N GLU A 224 11.97 3.44 3.77
CA GLU A 224 11.95 2.21 4.56
C GLU A 224 10.64 2.07 5.32
N ASN A 225 10.17 3.13 5.98
CA ASN A 225 8.92 3.09 6.72
C ASN A 225 7.68 2.93 5.81
N PHE A 226 7.71 3.45 4.58
CA PHE A 226 6.62 3.29 3.62
C PHE A 226 6.55 1.85 3.06
N ASN A 227 7.71 1.27 2.77
CA ASN A 227 7.86 -0.09 2.24
C ASN A 227 7.66 -1.19 3.31
N ARG A 228 8.00 -0.88 4.56
CA ARG A 228 7.87 -1.75 5.74
C ARG A 228 7.18 -1.00 6.88
N PRO A 229 5.84 -0.84 6.81
CA PRO A 229 5.08 -0.14 7.83
C PRO A 229 5.09 -0.89 9.17
N ARG A 230 4.67 -0.20 10.23
CA ARG A 230 4.73 -0.73 11.62
C ARG A 230 4.13 -2.12 11.78
N LEU A 231 3.01 -2.42 11.14
CA LEU A 231 2.39 -3.75 11.20
C LEU A 231 3.30 -4.85 10.63
N ALA A 232 3.94 -4.60 9.48
CA ALA A 232 4.87 -5.56 8.88
C ALA A 232 6.08 -5.77 9.80
N ARG A 233 6.65 -4.68 10.34
CA ARG A 233 7.76 -4.76 11.30
C ARG A 233 7.40 -5.49 12.58
N TRP A 234 6.16 -5.33 13.07
CA TRP A 234 5.70 -6.06 14.25
C TRP A 234 5.63 -7.57 14.00
N ILE A 235 5.17 -8.00 12.82
CA ILE A 235 5.20 -9.41 12.41
C ILE A 235 6.66 -9.90 12.29
N GLU A 236 7.57 -9.08 11.74
CA GLU A 236 9.00 -9.40 11.67
C GLU A 236 9.63 -9.58 13.06
N TYR A 237 9.30 -8.71 14.02
CA TYR A 237 9.73 -8.86 15.41
C TYR A 237 9.20 -10.15 16.05
N LEU A 238 7.93 -10.47 15.82
CA LEU A 238 7.33 -11.71 16.33
C LEU A 238 8.02 -12.94 15.71
N ARG A 239 8.27 -12.92 14.40
CA ARG A 239 8.99 -13.98 13.70
C ARG A 239 10.42 -14.13 14.24
N TYR A 240 11.12 -13.03 14.47
CA TYR A 240 12.47 -13.05 15.06
C TYR A 240 12.43 -13.66 16.47
N PHE A 241 11.48 -13.24 17.30
CA PHE A 241 11.30 -13.77 18.65
C PHE A 241 11.06 -15.29 18.66
N ILE A 242 10.27 -15.80 17.71
CA ILE A 242 9.96 -17.24 17.60
C ILE A 242 11.15 -18.03 17.02
N THR A 243 11.83 -17.51 16.00
CA THR A 243 12.80 -18.30 15.20
C THR A 243 14.26 -18.06 15.57
N GLY A 244 14.60 -16.94 16.19
CA GLY A 244 15.99 -16.52 16.47
C GLY A 244 16.83 -16.27 15.21
N LYS A 245 16.26 -16.36 14.00
CA LYS A 245 17.00 -16.25 12.75
C LYS A 245 17.33 -14.77 12.43
N PRO A 246 18.54 -14.47 11.92
CA PRO A 246 18.92 -13.11 11.54
C PRO A 246 17.93 -12.49 10.55
N HIS A 247 17.59 -11.22 10.76
CA HIS A 247 16.60 -10.51 9.96
C HIS A 247 16.85 -9.00 9.95
N THR A 248 16.24 -8.31 8.98
CA THR A 248 16.17 -6.84 8.99
C THR A 248 15.16 -6.40 10.03
N LEU A 249 15.57 -5.56 10.97
CA LEU A 249 14.71 -5.09 12.06
C LEU A 249 14.76 -3.57 12.19
N GLY A 250 13.72 -3.04 12.83
CA GLY A 250 13.57 -1.62 13.09
C GLY A 250 13.14 -0.78 11.90
N ILE A 251 12.92 0.50 12.15
CA ILE A 251 12.37 1.44 11.17
C ILE A 251 13.28 1.69 9.96
N MET A 252 14.60 1.55 10.15
CA MET A 252 15.57 1.65 9.06
C MET A 252 15.89 0.27 8.44
N GLN A 253 15.20 -0.81 8.86
CA GLN A 253 15.36 -2.16 8.32
C GLN A 253 16.82 -2.65 8.32
N TYR A 254 17.50 -2.47 9.45
CA TYR A 254 18.91 -2.83 9.57
C TYR A 254 19.08 -4.33 9.78
N TYR A 255 19.89 -5.00 8.95
CA TYR A 255 20.16 -6.43 9.08
C TYR A 255 20.94 -6.73 10.35
N THR A 256 20.46 -7.68 11.16
CA THR A 256 21.09 -7.98 12.44
C THR A 256 20.89 -9.44 12.87
N TYR A 257 21.84 -9.92 13.66
CA TYR A 257 21.80 -11.23 14.32
C TYR A 257 21.12 -11.16 15.70
N THR A 258 20.95 -9.96 16.24
CA THR A 258 20.41 -9.70 17.59
C THR A 258 19.16 -8.84 17.53
N TYR A 259 18.27 -8.95 18.51
CA TYR A 259 17.14 -8.02 18.62
C TYR A 259 17.62 -6.56 18.70
N ILE A 260 17.04 -5.68 17.89
CA ILE A 260 17.29 -4.24 17.93
C ILE A 260 15.98 -3.47 17.93
N SER A 261 15.91 -2.36 18.66
CA SER A 261 14.76 -1.45 18.61
C SER A 261 14.81 -0.53 17.39
N ASP A 262 13.69 0.15 17.09
CA ASP A 262 13.64 1.18 16.04
C ASP A 262 14.76 2.23 16.22
N SER A 263 14.93 2.79 17.42
CA SER A 263 15.98 3.79 17.71
C SER A 263 17.40 3.23 17.54
N LYS A 264 17.63 1.96 17.89
CA LYS A 264 18.91 1.30 17.66
C LYS A 264 19.16 1.09 16.16
N SER A 265 18.14 0.71 15.39
CA SER A 265 18.23 0.63 13.92
C SER A 265 18.58 1.98 13.31
N VAL A 266 18.00 3.09 13.83
CA VAL A 266 18.36 4.44 13.37
C VAL A 266 19.82 4.76 13.68
N LYS A 267 20.26 4.50 14.92
CA LYS A 267 21.65 4.74 15.31
C LYS A 267 22.64 3.98 14.42
N LEU A 268 22.34 2.72 14.06
CA LEU A 268 23.17 1.90 13.19
C LEU A 268 23.10 2.36 11.73
N GLY A 269 21.92 2.71 11.23
CA GLY A 269 21.75 3.23 9.88
C GLY A 269 22.49 4.55 9.66
N VAL A 270 22.37 5.50 10.61
CA VAL A 270 23.12 6.77 10.60
C VAL A 270 24.63 6.51 10.60
N GLN A 271 25.11 5.53 11.38
CA GLN A 271 26.52 5.16 11.40
C GLN A 271 26.99 4.62 10.04
N LYS A 272 26.18 3.75 9.42
CA LYS A 272 26.47 3.18 8.10
C LYS A 272 26.61 4.28 7.04
N ILE A 273 25.67 5.21 6.98
CA ILE A 273 25.71 6.34 6.03
C ILE A 273 26.90 7.27 6.30
N ASN A 274 27.16 7.61 7.56
CA ASN A 274 28.29 8.49 7.92
C ASN A 274 29.63 7.85 7.55
N ALA A 275 29.79 6.55 7.79
CA ALA A 275 31.00 5.82 7.43
C ALA A 275 31.19 5.79 5.90
N ALA A 276 30.13 5.51 5.14
CA ALA A 276 30.16 5.57 3.68
C ALA A 276 30.56 6.96 3.19
N TYR A 277 29.93 8.02 3.72
CA TYR A 277 30.26 9.41 3.38
C TYR A 277 31.73 9.73 3.63
N LYS A 278 32.24 9.43 4.83
CA LYS A 278 33.66 9.68 5.15
C LYS A 278 34.61 8.92 4.22
N SER A 279 34.28 7.67 3.87
CA SER A 279 35.08 6.89 2.92
C SER A 279 35.06 7.52 1.53
N SER A 280 33.88 7.83 0.99
CA SER A 280 33.75 8.41 -0.35
C SER A 280 34.46 9.77 -0.47
N ILE A 281 34.42 10.59 0.58
CA ILE A 281 35.15 11.87 0.63
C ILE A 281 36.66 11.66 0.69
N ALA A 282 37.15 10.70 1.47
CA ALA A 282 38.57 10.38 1.50
C ALA A 282 39.08 9.91 0.13
N ASP A 283 38.33 9.02 -0.52
CA ASP A 283 38.66 8.53 -1.86
C ASP A 283 38.65 9.67 -2.90
N PHE A 284 37.69 10.59 -2.80
CA PHE A 284 37.62 11.78 -3.66
C PHE A 284 38.87 12.66 -3.48
N LYS A 285 39.25 12.96 -2.24
CA LYS A 285 40.44 13.77 -1.91
C LYS A 285 41.75 13.11 -2.34
N ASN A 286 41.80 11.78 -2.30
CA ASN A 286 42.96 11.00 -2.73
C ASN A 286 43.02 10.79 -4.26
N GLY A 287 42.10 11.38 -5.04
CA GLY A 287 42.06 11.24 -6.49
C GLY A 287 41.65 9.83 -6.97
N GLN A 288 41.07 9.01 -6.10
CA GLN A 288 40.62 7.64 -6.41
C GLN A 288 39.23 7.60 -7.05
N LYS A 289 38.53 8.74 -7.09
CA LYS A 289 37.24 8.89 -7.77
C LYS A 289 37.47 9.47 -9.16
N GLY A 290 36.67 9.00 -10.13
CA GLY A 290 36.80 9.42 -11.52
C GLY A 290 36.56 10.92 -11.72
N LYS A 291 37.07 11.45 -12.84
CA LYS A 291 36.99 12.88 -13.21
C LYS A 291 35.56 13.46 -13.18
N TYR A 292 34.54 12.63 -13.34
CA TYR A 292 33.13 13.02 -13.36
C TYR A 292 32.41 12.75 -12.03
N PHE A 293 33.14 12.45 -10.95
CA PHE A 293 32.54 12.28 -9.63
C PHE A 293 32.06 13.62 -9.09
N GLY A 294 30.74 13.77 -9.03
CA GLY A 294 30.07 14.95 -8.47
C GLY A 294 29.06 14.57 -7.40
N GLU A 295 28.31 15.56 -6.90
CA GLU A 295 27.36 15.34 -5.81
C GLU A 295 26.30 14.29 -6.12
N TRP A 296 25.85 14.22 -7.37
CA TRP A 296 24.89 13.19 -7.80
C TRP A 296 25.48 11.79 -7.63
N ALA A 297 26.74 11.58 -8.06
CA ALA A 297 27.43 10.31 -7.94
C ALA A 297 27.64 9.92 -6.47
N LEU A 298 28.03 10.89 -5.64
CA LEU A 298 28.15 10.69 -4.20
C LEU A 298 26.81 10.28 -3.56
N LYS A 299 25.73 11.01 -3.82
CA LYS A 299 24.41 10.68 -3.25
C LYS A 299 23.94 9.29 -3.67
N ASN A 300 24.15 8.92 -4.92
CA ASN A 300 23.82 7.58 -5.41
C ASN A 300 24.70 6.50 -4.76
N GLU A 301 25.99 6.76 -4.55
CA GLU A 301 26.89 5.88 -3.81
C GLU A 301 26.44 5.69 -2.35
N LEU A 302 26.01 6.75 -1.67
CA LEU A 302 25.50 6.68 -0.31
C LEU A 302 24.17 5.91 -0.20
N ALA A 303 23.25 6.12 -1.13
CA ALA A 303 22.01 5.36 -1.20
C ALA A 303 22.29 3.87 -1.46
N SER A 304 23.18 3.58 -2.42
CA SER A 304 23.62 2.22 -2.79
C SER A 304 24.34 1.51 -1.64
N ALA A 305 25.18 2.25 -0.89
CA ALA A 305 25.85 1.74 0.29
C ALA A 305 24.83 1.30 1.35
N TYR A 306 23.66 1.96 1.40
CA TYR A 306 22.58 1.54 2.28
C TYR A 306 21.88 0.27 1.76
N ASN A 307 21.41 0.30 0.51
CA ASN A 307 20.71 -0.79 -0.17
C ASN A 307 20.99 -0.72 -1.70
N THR A 308 21.33 -1.85 -2.32
CA THR A 308 21.90 -1.91 -3.68
C THR A 308 20.87 -1.85 -4.82
N GLY A 309 19.58 -1.65 -4.55
CA GLY A 309 18.54 -1.65 -5.59
C GLY A 309 18.52 -0.36 -6.41
N SER A 310 18.53 -0.44 -7.74
CA SER A 310 18.46 0.74 -8.61
C SER A 310 17.19 1.57 -8.39
N GLN A 311 16.02 0.93 -8.37
CA GLN A 311 14.75 1.60 -8.07
C GLN A 311 14.73 2.21 -6.67
N TYR A 312 15.39 1.55 -5.70
CA TYR A 312 15.48 2.08 -4.34
C TYR A 312 16.28 3.38 -4.30
N ASN A 313 17.40 3.44 -5.03
CA ASN A 313 18.20 4.64 -5.12
C ASN A 313 17.41 5.78 -5.77
N GLU A 314 16.71 5.52 -6.86
CA GLU A 314 15.85 6.51 -7.51
C GLU A 314 14.82 7.08 -6.54
N ASP A 315 14.08 6.21 -5.84
CA ASP A 315 13.08 6.59 -4.85
C ASP A 315 13.70 7.42 -3.72
N VAL A 316 14.86 7.02 -3.20
CA VAL A 316 15.55 7.74 -2.12
C VAL A 316 16.03 9.11 -2.60
N LEU A 317 16.57 9.22 -3.82
CA LEU A 317 17.07 10.49 -4.37
C LEU A 317 15.93 11.45 -4.73
N GLU A 318 14.81 10.95 -5.25
CA GLU A 318 13.61 11.76 -5.49
C GLU A 318 13.07 12.28 -4.14
N MET A 319 12.93 11.40 -3.14
CA MET A 319 12.51 11.79 -1.80
C MET A 319 13.48 12.79 -1.16
N TRP A 320 14.77 12.61 -1.35
CA TRP A 320 15.78 13.55 -0.88
C TRP A 320 15.59 14.93 -1.49
N HIS A 321 15.37 15.01 -2.81
CA HIS A 321 15.17 16.28 -3.49
C HIS A 321 13.97 17.05 -2.94
N GLU A 322 12.85 16.35 -2.74
CA GLU A 322 11.64 16.91 -2.12
C GLU A 322 11.89 17.41 -0.68
N ILE A 323 12.70 16.69 0.11
CA ILE A 323 13.08 17.10 1.46
C ILE A 323 13.96 18.34 1.42
N MET A 324 14.98 18.38 0.57
CA MET A 324 15.90 19.51 0.47
C MET A 324 15.16 20.79 0.07
N ASN A 325 14.36 20.72 -0.99
CA ASN A 325 13.60 21.87 -1.48
C ASN A 325 12.66 22.44 -0.42
N LYS A 326 12.06 21.60 0.43
CA LYS A 326 11.04 22.03 1.38
C LYS A 326 11.57 22.36 2.78
N PHE A 327 12.59 21.66 3.25
CA PHE A 327 13.08 21.77 4.63
C PHE A 327 14.46 22.40 4.76
N TYR A 328 15.21 22.48 3.67
CA TYR A 328 16.57 23.02 3.63
C TYR A 328 16.79 23.88 2.38
N PRO A 329 15.88 24.81 2.02
CA PRO A 329 15.96 25.55 0.75
C PRO A 329 17.18 26.48 0.65
N ASN A 330 17.73 26.89 1.79
CA ASN A 330 18.83 27.86 1.89
C ASN A 330 20.06 27.24 2.57
N THR A 331 20.25 25.92 2.47
CA THR A 331 21.46 25.27 3.00
C THR A 331 22.69 25.84 2.30
N ASN A 332 23.73 26.15 3.08
CA ASN A 332 25.05 26.53 2.56
C ASN A 332 26.04 25.35 2.61
N ASP A 333 25.62 24.21 3.17
CA ASP A 333 26.47 23.04 3.24
C ASP A 333 26.74 22.50 1.83
N VAL A 334 27.98 22.11 1.56
CA VAL A 334 28.36 21.47 0.30
C VAL A 334 28.68 20.00 0.58
N LEU A 335 28.36 19.11 -0.37
CA LEU A 335 28.63 17.68 -0.20
C LEU A 335 30.08 17.31 -0.47
N LEU A 336 30.70 17.99 -1.44
CA LEU A 336 32.08 17.80 -1.90
C LEU A 336 32.87 19.10 -1.68
N GLU A 337 33.66 19.14 -0.61
CA GLU A 337 34.65 20.19 -0.35
C GLU A 337 36.08 19.66 -0.44
#